data_AF-A0AAD7SW89-F1
#
_entry.id   AF-A0AAD7SW89-F1
#
_cell.length_a   1.000
_cell.length_b   1.000
_cell.length_c   1.000
_cell.angle_alpha   90.00
_cell.angle_beta   90.00
_cell.angle_gamma   90.00
#
_symmetry.space_group_name_H-M   'P 1'
#
loop_
_entity.id
_entity.type
_entity.pdbx_description
1 polymer ?
#
loop_
_entity_poly.entity_id
_entity_poly.type
_entity_poly.pdbx_seq_one_letter_code
_entity_poly.pdbx_strand_id
1 'polypeptide(L)'
;MLPLIWCSTSRSLPTHWLPIAARIRFKSLVLAFQVARGTAPPYLQSLITPYIPARPLRSASSGKLSAPSLRLPGSRSSQSRLFSVLTPRWWNDLLQSVISRSGPQNHLRSSARDSRPTFSDFTTTELCPSN
;
A
#
# COMPACT_ATOMS: atom_id res chain seq x y z
N MET A 1 0.46 14.09 -54.97
CA MET A 1 0.08 14.54 -53.62
C MET A 1 0.02 13.31 -52.72
N LEU A 2 1.11 13.06 -51.99
CA LEU A 2 1.32 11.89 -51.12
C LEU A 2 0.59 12.07 -49.76
N PRO A 3 0.38 10.98 -48.99
CA PRO A 3 -0.92 10.66 -48.39
C PRO A 3 -0.82 10.51 -46.86
N LEU A 4 -1.87 9.94 -46.26
CA LEU A 4 -1.84 9.21 -44.98
C LEU A 4 -1.77 10.06 -43.70
N ILE A 5 -2.95 10.32 -43.15
CA ILE A 5 -3.18 10.44 -41.71
C ILE A 5 -2.80 9.10 -41.08
N TRP A 6 -1.50 8.89 -40.83
CA TRP A 6 -1.02 7.74 -40.09
C TRP A 6 -1.04 8.05 -38.59
N CYS A 7 -2.10 7.56 -37.95
CA CYS A 7 -2.06 6.99 -36.60
C CYS A 7 -1.43 7.85 -35.48
N SER A 8 -2.23 8.71 -34.84
CA SER A 8 -1.96 9.26 -33.49
C SER A 8 -2.13 8.21 -32.39
N THR A 9 -1.53 7.04 -32.54
CA THR A 9 -1.40 6.12 -31.42
C THR A 9 0.01 5.58 -31.44
N SER A 10 0.91 6.34 -30.83
CA SER A 10 2.19 5.85 -30.34
C SER A 10 1.96 4.82 -29.22
N ARG A 11 1.27 3.71 -29.53
CA ARG A 11 1.39 2.46 -28.78
C ARG A 11 2.67 1.80 -29.26
N SER A 12 3.78 2.35 -28.80
CA SER A 12 5.02 1.62 -28.67
C SER A 12 5.21 1.44 -27.16
N LEU A 13 5.53 0.27 -26.62
CA LEU A 13 6.47 -0.70 -27.14
C LEU A 13 6.18 -2.09 -26.54
N PRO A 14 6.43 -3.19 -27.26
CA PRO A 14 6.86 -4.42 -26.63
C PRO A 14 8.37 -4.32 -26.36
N THR A 15 8.79 -3.46 -25.43
CA THR A 15 10.10 -3.65 -24.81
C THR A 15 9.94 -4.81 -23.83
N HIS A 16 10.47 -5.98 -24.19
CA HIS A 16 10.61 -7.16 -23.33
C HIS A 16 11.47 -6.92 -22.06
N TRP A 17 11.84 -5.67 -21.80
CA TRP A 17 12.72 -5.23 -20.74
C TRP A 17 11.88 -4.58 -19.65
N LEU A 18 12.10 -5.02 -18.41
CA LEU A 18 11.47 -4.41 -17.24
C LEU A 18 11.80 -2.91 -17.19
N PRO A 19 10.80 -2.00 -17.08
CA PRO A 19 11.03 -0.56 -17.06
C PRO A 19 12.00 -0.16 -15.95
N ILE A 20 12.83 0.87 -16.20
CA ILE A 20 13.92 1.29 -15.29
C ILE A 20 13.43 1.55 -13.86
N ALA A 21 12.25 2.14 -13.71
CA ALA A 21 11.64 2.42 -12.43
C ALA A 21 11.37 1.15 -11.62
N ALA A 22 10.95 0.07 -12.27
CA ALA A 22 10.73 -1.22 -11.62
C ALA A 22 12.05 -1.88 -11.20
N ARG A 23 13.13 -1.71 -11.98
CA ARG A 23 14.47 -2.20 -11.58
C ARG A 23 15.00 -1.51 -10.33
N ILE A 24 14.83 -0.18 -10.23
CA ILE A 24 15.24 0.60 -9.05
C ILE A 24 14.49 0.11 -7.81
N ARG A 25 13.16 -0.05 -7.93
CA ARG A 25 12.32 -0.59 -6.84
C ARG A 25 12.79 -1.99 -6.44
N PHE A 26 13.01 -2.88 -7.40
CA PHE A 26 13.46 -4.24 -7.14
C PHE A 26 14.79 -4.27 -6.39
N LYS A 27 15.81 -3.55 -6.87
CA LYS A 27 17.12 -3.49 -6.18
C LYS A 27 16.99 -2.92 -4.76
N SER A 28 16.15 -1.90 -4.58
CA SER A 28 15.92 -1.31 -3.25
C SER A 28 15.29 -2.32 -2.29
N LEU A 29 14.30 -3.09 -2.75
CA LEU A 29 13.65 -4.15 -1.97
C LEU A 29 14.62 -5.30 -1.63
N VAL A 30 15.51 -5.68 -2.55
CA VAL A 30 16.54 -6.70 -2.29
C VAL A 30 17.50 -6.24 -1.18
N LEU A 31 17.93 -4.98 -1.21
CA LEU A 31 18.75 -4.41 -0.14
C LEU A 31 17.97 -4.36 1.20
N ALA A 32 16.69 -3.98 1.15
CA ALA A 32 15.81 -3.97 2.32
C ALA A 32 15.72 -5.36 2.98
N PHE A 33 15.61 -6.41 2.17
CA PHE A 33 15.57 -7.79 2.62
C PHE A 33 16.89 -8.22 3.28
N GLN A 34 18.04 -7.85 2.71
CA GLN A 34 19.35 -8.14 3.31
C GLN A 34 19.51 -7.46 4.66
N VAL A 35 19.04 -6.21 4.79
CA VAL A 35 19.02 -5.47 6.06
C VAL A 35 18.09 -6.14 7.07
N ALA A 36 16.88 -6.51 6.65
CA ALA A 36 15.91 -7.19 7.52
C ALA A 36 16.43 -8.55 8.04
N ARG A 37 17.26 -9.25 7.26
CA ARG A 37 17.92 -10.51 7.65
C ARG A 37 19.23 -10.32 8.41
N GLY A 38 19.73 -9.09 8.55
CA GLY A 38 21.01 -8.82 9.19
C GLY A 38 22.25 -9.23 8.39
N THR A 39 22.11 -9.55 7.10
CA THR A 39 23.25 -9.93 6.23
C THR A 39 23.82 -8.75 5.43
N ALA A 40 23.21 -7.58 5.55
CA ALA A 40 23.68 -6.38 4.86
C ALA A 40 24.94 -5.79 5.52
N PRO A 41 25.82 -5.15 4.74
CA PRO A 41 26.93 -4.35 5.27
C PRO A 41 26.49 -3.27 6.27
N PRO A 42 27.36 -2.87 7.23
CA PRO A 42 27.01 -1.94 8.31
C PRO A 42 26.56 -0.56 7.80
N TYR A 43 27.09 -0.09 6.66
CA TYR A 43 26.68 1.18 6.06
C TYR A 43 25.22 1.17 5.56
N LEU A 44 24.67 0.00 5.19
CA LEU A 44 23.25 -0.11 4.83
C LEU A 44 22.37 -0.19 6.07
N GLN A 45 22.85 -0.86 7.13
CA GLN A 45 22.15 -0.96 8.40
C GLN A 45 22.03 0.41 9.10
N SER A 46 23.01 1.30 8.91
CA SER A 46 22.92 2.67 9.42
C SER A 46 21.89 3.54 8.65
N LEU A 47 21.65 3.23 7.37
CA LEU A 47 20.67 3.92 6.54
C LEU A 47 19.24 3.43 6.75
N ILE A 48 19.06 2.14 7.04
CA ILE A 48 17.75 1.51 7.20
C ILE A 48 17.79 0.62 8.45
N THR A 49 16.91 0.89 9.40
CA THR A 49 16.87 0.16 10.67
C THR A 49 15.72 -0.87 10.68
N PRO A 50 15.98 -2.12 11.06
CA PRO A 50 14.91 -3.10 11.27
C PRO A 50 13.96 -2.63 12.38
N TYR A 51 12.67 -2.92 12.23
CA TYR A 51 11.69 -2.57 13.25
C TYR A 51 11.78 -3.55 14.43
N ILE A 52 12.23 -3.05 15.57
CA ILE A 52 12.29 -3.81 16.83
C ILE A 52 11.27 -3.18 17.79
N PRO A 53 10.12 -3.82 18.04
CA PRO A 53 9.14 -3.30 18.98
C PRO A 53 9.63 -3.50 20.42
N ALA A 54 9.38 -2.52 21.29
CA ALA A 54 9.72 -2.58 22.72
C ALA A 54 8.93 -3.66 23.49
N ARG A 55 7.81 -4.15 22.94
CA ARG A 55 6.95 -5.19 23.50
C ARG A 55 6.64 -6.24 22.43
N PRO A 56 6.55 -7.54 22.77
CA PRO A 56 6.14 -8.57 21.83
C PRO A 56 4.71 -8.30 21.32
N LEU A 57 4.60 -7.96 20.04
CA LEU A 57 3.34 -7.76 19.33
C LEU A 57 3.18 -8.85 18.26
N ARG A 58 1.94 -9.18 17.87
CA ARG A 58 1.69 -10.14 16.76
C ARG A 58 2.28 -9.67 15.42
N SER A 59 2.53 -8.37 15.27
CA SER A 59 3.22 -7.79 14.11
C SER A 59 4.75 -7.75 14.27
N ALA A 60 5.32 -8.13 15.41
CA ALA A 60 6.76 -8.12 15.62
C ALA A 60 7.51 -9.08 14.68
N SER A 61 6.90 -10.23 14.36
CA SER A 61 7.45 -11.22 13.42
C SER A 61 7.27 -10.85 11.95
N SER A 62 6.60 -9.72 11.64
CA SER A 62 6.31 -9.36 10.24
C SER A 62 7.49 -8.75 9.47
N GLY A 63 8.70 -8.72 10.06
CA GLY A 63 9.93 -8.33 9.37
C GLY A 63 9.93 -6.90 8.82
N LYS A 64 9.17 -6.00 9.45
CA LYS A 64 9.00 -4.61 9.00
C LYS A 64 10.28 -3.80 9.19
N LEU A 65 10.40 -2.73 8.43
CA LEU A 65 11.49 -1.78 8.54
C LEU A 65 10.98 -0.46 9.15
N SER A 66 11.77 0.13 10.03
CA SER A 66 11.46 1.42 10.64
C SER A 66 11.78 2.54 9.66
N ALA A 67 10.75 3.32 9.28
CA ALA A 67 10.95 4.49 8.44
C ALA A 67 11.34 5.69 9.32
N PRO A 68 12.42 6.42 8.99
CA PRO A 68 12.81 7.61 9.74
C PRO A 68 11.72 8.69 9.69
N SER A 69 11.50 9.37 10.80
CA SER A 69 10.47 10.40 10.90
C SER A 69 10.92 11.68 10.18
N LEU A 70 10.24 12.05 9.10
CA LEU A 70 10.53 13.24 8.29
C LEU A 70 10.10 14.57 8.95
N ARG A 71 10.20 14.69 10.28
CA ARG A 71 9.65 15.83 11.04
C ARG A 71 10.45 17.13 10.90
N LEU A 72 11.52 17.16 10.10
CA LEU A 72 12.32 18.35 9.89
C LEU A 72 11.54 19.39 9.05
N PRO A 73 11.23 20.57 9.61
CA PRO A 73 10.56 21.63 8.86
C PRO A 73 11.52 22.16 7.78
N GLY A 74 11.08 22.16 6.52
CA GLY A 74 11.79 22.80 5.40
C GLY A 74 12.24 21.88 4.25
N SER A 75 12.26 20.55 4.40
CA SER A 75 12.78 19.66 3.34
C SER A 75 11.99 18.36 3.15
N ARG A 76 10.67 18.38 3.41
CA ARG A 76 9.80 17.20 3.27
C ARG A 76 9.77 16.62 1.85
N SER A 77 9.81 17.47 0.81
CA SER A 77 9.76 17.02 -0.59
C SER A 77 11.06 16.32 -1.02
N SER A 78 12.22 16.88 -0.68
CA SER A 78 13.53 16.29 -1.02
C SER A 78 13.83 15.03 -0.20
N GLN A 79 13.49 15.02 1.10
CA GLN A 79 13.72 13.86 1.95
C GLN A 79 12.81 12.66 1.60
N SER A 80 11.62 12.92 1.04
CA SER A 80 10.72 11.86 0.58
C SER A 80 11.32 10.94 -0.49
N ARG A 81 12.35 11.41 -1.20
CA ARG A 81 13.04 10.67 -2.27
C ARG A 81 14.29 9.93 -1.80
N LEU A 82 14.67 10.06 -0.52
CA LEU A 82 15.86 9.41 0.01
C LEU A 82 15.66 7.90 0.09
N PHE A 83 16.75 7.16 -0.14
CA PHE A 83 16.77 5.71 -0.05
C PHE A 83 16.32 5.21 1.33
N SER A 84 16.77 5.85 2.41
CA SER A 84 16.40 5.53 3.80
C SER A 84 14.91 5.71 4.09
N VAL A 85 14.18 6.46 3.26
CA VAL A 85 12.75 6.74 3.43
C VAL A 85 11.90 5.92 2.48
N LEU A 86 12.27 5.84 1.20
CA LEU A 86 11.52 5.12 0.18
C LEU A 86 11.58 3.61 0.38
N THR A 87 12.74 3.08 0.72
CA THR A 87 12.97 1.65 0.85
C THR A 87 12.11 1.01 1.95
N PRO A 88 12.08 1.52 3.20
CA PRO A 88 11.20 0.96 4.22
C PRO A 88 9.71 1.12 3.88
N ARG A 89 9.33 2.19 3.15
CA ARG A 89 7.95 2.35 2.66
C ARG A 89 7.56 1.26 1.66
N TRP A 90 8.33 1.10 0.58
CA TRP A 90 8.07 0.06 -0.42
C TRP A 90 8.07 -1.34 0.19
N TRP A 91 8.98 -1.61 1.13
CA TRP A 91 9.02 -2.88 1.86
C TRP A 91 7.76 -3.12 2.69
N ASN A 92 7.33 -2.12 3.46
CA ASN A 92 6.13 -2.24 4.29
C ASN A 92 4.86 -2.36 3.44
N ASP A 93 4.78 -1.69 2.29
CA ASP A 93 3.68 -1.82 1.33
C ASP A 93 3.66 -3.22 0.70
N LEU A 94 4.84 -3.75 0.35
CA LEU A 94 4.99 -5.11 -0.18
C LEU A 94 4.48 -6.14 0.84
N LEU A 95 4.92 -6.05 2.10
CA LEU A 95 4.49 -6.95 3.17
C LEU A 95 2.98 -6.88 3.40
N GLN A 96 2.39 -5.68 3.40
CA GLN A 96 0.92 -5.54 3.48
C GLN A 96 0.23 -6.27 2.32
N SER A 97 0.72 -6.09 1.09
CA SER A 97 0.15 -6.77 -0.08
C SER A 97 0.26 -8.29 -0.04
N VAL A 98 1.30 -8.83 0.62
CA VAL A 98 1.51 -10.27 0.78
C VAL A 98 0.61 -10.80 1.89
N ILE A 99 0.56 -10.12 3.04
CA ILE A 99 -0.29 -10.50 4.17
C ILE A 99 -1.76 -10.49 3.76
N SER A 100 -2.21 -9.44 3.05
CA SER A 100 -3.58 -9.36 2.51
C SER A 100 -3.89 -10.45 1.51
N ARG A 101 -2.90 -10.94 0.74
CA ARG A 101 -3.06 -12.08 -0.18
C ARG A 101 -3.09 -13.43 0.52
N SER A 102 -2.40 -13.55 1.66
CA SER A 102 -2.38 -14.77 2.48
C SER A 102 -3.56 -14.88 3.45
N GLY A 103 -4.40 -13.83 3.56
CA GLY A 103 -5.65 -13.90 4.30
C GLY A 103 -6.65 -14.86 3.61
N PRO A 104 -7.59 -15.48 4.36
CA PRO A 104 -8.62 -16.30 3.75
C PRO A 104 -9.37 -15.49 2.69
N GLN A 105 -9.50 -16.04 1.48
CA GLN A 105 -10.30 -15.45 0.41
C GLN A 105 -11.77 -15.49 0.83
N ASN A 106 -12.21 -14.46 1.55
CA ASN A 106 -13.63 -14.23 1.76
C ASN A 106 -14.17 -13.74 0.41
N HIS A 107 -14.63 -14.69 -0.42
CA HIS A 107 -15.48 -14.38 -1.56
C HIS A 107 -16.61 -13.49 -1.07
N LEU A 108 -16.67 -12.29 -1.64
CA LEU A 108 -17.62 -11.24 -1.32
C LEU A 108 -19.05 -11.81 -1.32
N ARG A 109 -19.62 -12.03 -0.13
CA ARG A 109 -21.07 -12.10 0.01
C ARG A 109 -21.59 -10.67 0.01
N SER A 110 -21.80 -10.12 -1.18
CA SER A 110 -22.68 -8.96 -1.34
C SER A 110 -24.11 -9.42 -1.08
N SER A 111 -24.69 -9.10 0.07
CA SER A 111 -26.14 -9.06 0.20
C SER A 111 -26.55 -8.13 1.33
N ALA A 112 -27.43 -7.20 0.94
CA ALA A 112 -28.31 -6.38 1.76
C ALA A 112 -27.63 -5.35 2.68
N ARG A 113 -27.76 -4.09 2.25
CA ARG A 113 -27.79 -2.94 3.14
C ARG A 113 -28.91 -3.20 4.15
N ASP A 114 -28.56 -3.37 5.43
CA ASP A 114 -29.49 -3.15 6.52
C ASP A 114 -29.87 -1.67 6.50
N SER A 115 -30.95 -1.35 5.80
CA SER A 115 -31.69 -0.13 6.05
C SER A 115 -32.29 -0.26 7.45
N ARG A 116 -31.61 0.31 8.46
CA ARG A 116 -32.23 0.57 9.76
C ARG A 116 -33.52 1.36 9.52
N PRO A 117 -34.70 0.88 9.94
CA PRO A 117 -35.87 1.74 9.94
C PRO A 117 -35.62 2.87 10.96
N THR A 118 -35.60 4.10 10.45
CA THR A 118 -35.60 5.31 11.26
C THR A 118 -36.95 5.44 11.97
N PHE A 119 -36.92 5.81 13.24
CA PHE A 119 -38.04 5.90 14.20
C PHE A 119 -39.11 6.96 13.86
N SER A 120 -39.11 7.54 12.64
CA SER A 120 -39.94 8.69 12.27
C SER A 120 -41.32 8.36 11.69
N ASP A 121 -41.70 7.08 11.57
CA ASP A 121 -43.00 6.72 10.98
C ASP A 121 -44.13 6.55 12.03
N PHE A 122 -43.84 6.87 13.29
CA PHE A 122 -44.86 6.96 14.33
C PHE A 122 -45.45 8.37 14.39
N THR A 123 -46.53 8.64 13.65
CA THR A 123 -47.69 9.42 14.15
C THR A 123 -48.89 9.35 13.19
N THR A 124 -50.07 8.98 13.74
CA THR A 124 -51.39 9.63 13.55
C THR A 124 -52.04 9.44 12.14
N THR A 125 -53.25 8.91 11.95
CA THR A 125 -54.47 8.96 12.79
C THR A 125 -55.63 8.19 12.12
N GLU A 126 -56.61 7.73 12.93
CA GLU A 126 -58.06 7.57 12.61
C GLU A 126 -58.45 6.47 11.57
N LEU A 127 -59.48 5.62 11.69
CA LEU A 127 -60.70 5.51 12.49
C LEU A 127 -61.15 4.03 12.45
N CYS A 128 -61.71 3.50 13.54
CA CYS A 128 -62.58 2.32 13.48
C CYS A 128 -63.87 2.65 12.68
N PRO A 129 -64.54 1.63 12.10
CA PRO A 129 -65.78 1.29 12.76
C PRO A 129 -65.99 -0.22 12.94
N SER A 130 -66.69 -0.51 14.03
CA SER A 130 -67.38 -1.75 14.37
C SER A 130 -68.35 -2.19 13.27
N ASN A 131 -68.33 -3.47 12.89
CA ASN A 131 -69.31 -4.49 13.31
C ASN A 131 -68.88 -5.87 12.79
#